data_AF-L9VVH0-F1
#
_entry.id   AF-L9VVH0-F1
#
_cell.length_a   1.000
_cell.length_b   1.000
_cell.length_c   1.000
_cell.angle_alpha   90.00
_cell.angle_beta   90.00
_cell.angle_gamma   90.00
#
_symmetry.space_group_name_H-M   'P 1'
#
loop_
_entity.id
_entity.type
_entity.pdbx_description
1 polymer ?
#
loop_
_entity_poly.entity_id
_entity_poly.type
_entity_poly.pdbx_seq_one_letter_code
_entity_poly.pdbx_strand_id
1 'polypeptide(L)'
;MSKEFDSVNELIKEQHGHMPSLEDQKTLYHRMSADDVVSTSDTRLRTTQVEDEYDHYLEHQTTGVLGNLEDLNVVEKFEPSGGRSFIWNERTDEMFFTPEADGFAESFKEEQSRLIDDLEPRPTDDSAETIEAAADDGRLTRREVVADELSVPESRVKQTLTGPRDLVDQMDLFDGAVQAIESHDDVKKGSNYGAMGWRNRANRWAVSEYAVMLDS
;
A
#
# COMPACT_ATOMS: atom_id res chain seq x y z
N MET A 1 -40.88 14.75 7.64
CA MET A 1 -41.45 13.61 6.89
C MET A 1 -40.34 13.15 5.97
N SER A 2 -39.67 12.04 6.29
CA SER A 2 -38.72 11.45 5.35
C SER A 2 -39.52 10.94 4.17
N LYS A 3 -39.13 11.31 2.95
CA LYS A 3 -39.71 10.75 1.72
C LYS A 3 -39.23 9.29 1.69
N GLU A 4 -40.16 8.34 1.70
CA GLU A 4 -39.83 6.94 1.41
C GLU A 4 -39.57 6.86 -0.11
N PHE A 5 -38.47 6.23 -0.50
CA PHE A 5 -38.13 5.96 -1.89
C PHE A 5 -38.52 4.51 -2.19
N ASP A 6 -38.97 4.22 -3.41
CA ASP A 6 -39.42 2.87 -3.79
C ASP A 6 -38.28 2.03 -4.40
N SER A 7 -37.11 2.63 -4.65
CA SER A 7 -35.89 1.94 -5.12
C SER A 7 -34.64 2.79 -4.96
N VAL A 8 -33.47 2.15 -5.02
CA VAL A 8 -32.16 2.85 -5.05
C VAL A 8 -32.05 3.76 -6.27
N ASN A 9 -32.53 3.34 -7.45
CA ASN A 9 -32.53 4.18 -8.64
C ASN A 9 -33.36 5.46 -8.46
N GLU A 10 -34.49 5.38 -7.79
CA GLU A 10 -35.31 6.55 -7.47
C GLU A 10 -34.60 7.45 -6.46
N LEU A 11 -34.01 6.89 -5.41
CA LEU A 11 -33.21 7.61 -4.42
C LEU A 11 -32.07 8.41 -5.10
N ILE A 12 -31.25 7.75 -5.93
CA ILE A 12 -30.14 8.39 -6.65
C ILE A 12 -30.69 9.47 -7.59
N LYS A 13 -31.77 9.21 -8.32
CA LYS A 13 -32.35 10.19 -9.25
C LYS A 13 -32.90 11.42 -8.53
N GLU A 14 -33.59 11.24 -7.42
CA GLU A 14 -34.22 12.32 -6.66
C GLU A 14 -33.20 13.17 -5.91
N GLN A 15 -32.19 12.54 -5.30
CA GLN A 15 -31.17 13.26 -4.53
C GLN A 15 -30.03 13.79 -5.40
N HIS A 16 -29.53 12.96 -6.31
CA HIS A 16 -28.34 13.23 -7.13
C HIS A 16 -28.66 13.48 -8.61
N GLY A 17 -29.92 13.71 -8.98
CA GLY A 17 -30.32 14.00 -10.37
C GLY A 17 -29.66 15.22 -11.01
N HIS A 18 -29.09 16.12 -10.19
CA HIS A 18 -28.33 17.28 -10.62
C HIS A 18 -26.82 17.01 -10.79
N MET A 19 -26.32 15.88 -10.31
CA MET A 19 -24.91 15.53 -10.38
C MET A 19 -24.55 14.96 -11.75
N PRO A 20 -23.39 15.34 -12.33
CA PRO A 20 -22.91 14.77 -13.60
C PRO A 20 -22.73 13.25 -13.56
N SER A 21 -22.37 12.69 -12.41
CA SER A 21 -22.12 11.25 -12.25
C SER A 21 -23.37 10.41 -11.98
N LEU A 22 -24.57 10.94 -12.23
CA LEU A 22 -25.85 10.25 -11.95
C LEU A 22 -25.92 8.84 -12.56
N GLU A 23 -25.58 8.71 -13.83
CA GLU A 23 -25.67 7.41 -14.53
C GLU A 23 -24.56 6.45 -14.09
N ASP A 24 -23.38 6.96 -13.74
CA ASP A 24 -22.29 6.16 -13.17
C ASP A 24 -22.64 5.63 -11.78
N GLN A 25 -23.32 6.44 -10.95
CA GLN A 25 -23.79 6.02 -9.63
C GLN A 25 -24.76 4.84 -9.74
N LYS A 26 -25.74 4.91 -10.64
CA LYS A 26 -26.66 3.79 -10.90
C LYS A 26 -25.91 2.59 -11.44
N THR A 27 -25.03 2.80 -12.41
CA THR A 27 -24.26 1.73 -13.06
C THR A 27 -23.41 0.97 -12.04
N LEU A 28 -22.63 1.69 -11.23
CA LEU A 28 -21.79 1.09 -10.21
C LEU A 28 -22.61 0.31 -9.18
N TYR A 29 -23.72 0.88 -8.70
CA TYR A 29 -24.65 0.18 -7.79
C TYR A 29 -25.14 -1.14 -8.38
N HIS A 30 -25.68 -1.13 -9.60
CA HIS A 30 -26.23 -2.34 -10.25
C HIS A 30 -25.16 -3.40 -10.47
N ARG A 31 -23.93 -3.00 -10.83
CA ARG A 31 -22.80 -3.93 -11.03
C ARG A 31 -22.38 -4.59 -9.72
N MET A 32 -22.09 -3.78 -8.70
CA MET A 32 -21.70 -4.30 -7.38
C MET A 32 -22.79 -5.19 -6.78
N SER A 33 -24.07 -4.84 -6.95
CA SER A 33 -25.17 -5.68 -6.48
C SER A 33 -25.32 -6.98 -7.28
N ALA A 34 -25.10 -6.94 -8.60
CA ALA A 34 -25.15 -8.14 -9.45
C ALA A 34 -23.99 -9.12 -9.16
N ASP A 35 -22.84 -8.61 -8.74
CA ASP A 35 -21.64 -9.38 -8.39
C ASP A 35 -21.61 -9.79 -6.89
N ASP A 36 -22.74 -9.64 -6.17
CA ASP A 36 -22.90 -9.97 -4.75
C ASP A 36 -21.92 -9.25 -3.82
N VAL A 37 -21.48 -8.04 -4.20
CA VAL A 37 -20.64 -7.16 -3.38
C VAL A 37 -21.54 -6.34 -2.45
N VAL A 38 -22.23 -7.03 -1.55
CA VAL A 38 -23.19 -6.44 -0.58
C VAL A 38 -22.66 -6.57 0.85
N SER A 39 -22.99 -5.62 1.74
CA SER A 39 -22.44 -5.57 3.10
C SER A 39 -22.90 -6.72 3.99
N THR A 40 -24.02 -7.35 3.63
CA THR A 40 -24.56 -8.57 4.24
C THR A 40 -23.79 -9.84 3.82
N SER A 41 -22.93 -9.75 2.81
CA SER A 41 -22.01 -10.80 2.38
C SER A 41 -20.61 -10.60 2.98
N ASP A 42 -19.75 -11.62 2.83
CA ASP A 42 -18.33 -11.52 3.18
C ASP A 42 -17.49 -10.78 2.11
N THR A 43 -18.10 -10.39 0.99
CA THR A 43 -17.40 -9.79 -0.15
C THR A 43 -17.30 -8.27 -0.01
N ARG A 44 -16.06 -7.76 0.06
CA ARG A 44 -15.77 -6.32 0.14
C ARG A 44 -14.55 -5.96 -0.68
N LEU A 45 -14.72 -5.05 -1.63
CA LEU A 45 -13.68 -4.69 -2.60
C LEU A 45 -12.89 -3.48 -2.12
N ARG A 46 -11.56 -3.51 -2.30
CA ARG A 46 -10.72 -2.31 -2.15
C ARG A 46 -11.05 -1.30 -3.24
N THR A 47 -10.82 0.00 -3.01
CA THR A 47 -11.00 1.03 -4.07
C THR A 47 -10.33 0.62 -5.39
N THR A 48 -9.09 0.13 -5.35
CA THR A 48 -8.39 -0.33 -6.56
C THR A 48 -9.06 -1.52 -7.24
N GLN A 49 -9.68 -2.43 -6.47
CA GLN A 49 -10.43 -3.55 -7.05
C GLN A 49 -11.74 -3.06 -7.69
N VAL A 50 -12.40 -2.07 -7.09
CA VAL A 50 -13.57 -1.43 -7.71
C VAL A 50 -13.15 -0.74 -9.03
N GLU A 51 -11.99 -0.08 -9.03
CA GLU A 51 -11.42 0.54 -10.23
C GLU A 51 -11.11 -0.54 -11.31
N ASP A 52 -10.38 -1.59 -10.93
CA ASP A 52 -10.01 -2.67 -11.85
C ASP A 52 -11.23 -3.39 -12.45
N GLU A 53 -12.30 -3.57 -11.67
CA GLU A 53 -13.49 -4.33 -12.08
C GLU A 53 -14.55 -3.47 -12.78
N TYR A 54 -14.68 -2.19 -12.43
CA TYR A 54 -15.83 -1.38 -12.87
C TYR A 54 -15.48 -0.05 -13.54
N ASP A 55 -14.25 0.47 -13.44
CA ASP A 55 -13.91 1.82 -13.95
C ASP A 55 -14.17 1.96 -15.45
N HIS A 56 -14.03 0.87 -16.23
CA HIS A 56 -14.32 0.88 -17.66
C HIS A 56 -15.81 1.02 -18.01
N TYR A 57 -16.72 0.94 -17.02
CA TYR A 57 -18.14 1.24 -17.18
C TYR A 57 -18.49 2.68 -16.78
N LEU A 58 -17.56 3.43 -16.18
CA LEU A 58 -17.81 4.74 -15.60
C LEU A 58 -17.20 5.83 -16.47
N GLU A 59 -17.90 6.96 -16.61
CA GLU A 59 -17.36 8.16 -17.26
C GLU A 59 -16.60 9.07 -16.28
N HIS A 60 -16.89 8.94 -14.98
CA HIS A 60 -16.29 9.69 -13.89
C HIS A 60 -15.43 8.79 -13.00
N GLN A 61 -14.46 9.40 -12.31
CA GLN A 61 -13.54 8.66 -11.42
C GLN A 61 -14.30 7.83 -10.39
N THR A 62 -13.98 6.54 -10.32
CA THR A 62 -14.56 5.57 -9.37
C THR A 62 -14.63 6.10 -7.94
N THR A 63 -13.55 6.73 -7.44
CA THR A 63 -13.52 7.31 -6.09
C THR A 63 -14.60 8.39 -5.88
N GLY A 64 -14.87 9.22 -6.88
CA GLY A 64 -15.93 10.23 -6.81
C GLY A 64 -17.33 9.64 -6.87
N VAL A 65 -17.53 8.60 -7.69
CA VAL A 65 -18.80 7.87 -7.78
C VAL A 65 -19.11 7.15 -6.46
N LEU A 66 -18.13 6.47 -5.87
CA LEU A 66 -18.23 5.82 -4.57
C LEU A 66 -18.56 6.81 -3.45
N GLY A 67 -17.90 7.98 -3.42
CA GLY A 67 -18.20 9.03 -2.44
C GLY A 67 -19.65 9.52 -2.54
N ASN A 68 -20.14 9.76 -3.76
CA ASN A 68 -21.54 10.17 -3.94
C ASN A 68 -22.53 9.06 -3.54
N LEU A 69 -22.20 7.78 -3.78
CA LEU A 69 -23.05 6.67 -3.32
C LEU A 69 -22.99 6.49 -1.80
N GLU A 70 -21.85 6.75 -1.17
CA GLU A 70 -21.67 6.73 0.29
C GLU A 70 -22.55 7.79 0.96
N ASP A 71 -22.59 9.00 0.39
CA ASP A 71 -23.42 10.11 0.89
C ASP A 71 -24.92 9.77 0.89
N LEU A 72 -25.37 8.91 -0.03
CA LEU A 72 -26.74 8.40 -0.09
C LEU A 72 -26.97 7.15 0.77
N ASN A 73 -25.95 6.69 1.48
CA ASN A 73 -25.94 5.40 2.17
C ASN A 73 -26.25 4.23 1.23
N VAL A 74 -25.95 4.33 -0.07
CA VAL A 74 -26.16 3.26 -1.06
C VAL A 74 -25.01 2.26 -1.03
N VAL A 75 -23.79 2.75 -0.80
CA VAL A 75 -22.62 1.91 -0.49
C VAL A 75 -22.13 2.22 0.91
N GLU A 76 -21.59 1.21 1.58
CA GLU A 76 -20.94 1.33 2.87
C GLU A 76 -19.43 1.30 2.68
N LYS A 77 -18.77 2.28 3.30
CA LYS A 77 -17.32 2.34 3.38
C LYS A 77 -16.83 1.67 4.66
N PHE A 78 -16.09 0.59 4.49
CA PHE A 78 -15.42 -0.09 5.57
C PHE A 78 -14.01 0.46 5.71
N GLU A 79 -13.84 1.34 6.68
CA GLU A 79 -12.51 1.76 7.10
C GLU A 79 -11.81 0.59 7.82
N PRO A 80 -10.54 0.30 7.51
CA PRO A 80 -9.79 -0.73 8.20
C PRO A 80 -9.69 -0.40 9.70
N SER A 81 -10.06 -1.37 10.54
CA SER A 81 -9.99 -1.22 11.99
C SER A 81 -8.53 -1.14 12.46
N GLY A 82 -8.22 -0.17 13.31
CA GLY A 82 -6.87 0.04 13.88
C GLY A 82 -5.95 0.94 13.06
N GLY A 83 -6.51 1.97 12.40
CA GLY A 83 -5.74 2.98 11.65
C GLY A 83 -5.62 2.67 10.16
N ARG A 84 -5.56 3.74 9.35
CA ARG A 84 -5.42 3.65 7.88
C ARG A 84 -4.04 3.16 7.45
N SER A 85 -3.06 3.16 8.34
CA SER A 85 -1.69 2.73 8.07
C SER A 85 -1.30 1.55 8.96
N PHE A 86 -0.44 0.69 8.43
CA PHE A 86 0.22 -0.39 9.15
C PHE A 86 1.65 -0.46 8.64
N ILE A 87 2.55 -1.02 9.42
CA ILE A 87 3.90 -1.32 9.03
C ILE A 87 3.92 -2.77 8.54
N TRP A 88 4.46 -3.00 7.35
CA TRP A 88 4.57 -4.34 6.78
C TRP A 88 6.04 -4.69 6.62
N ASN A 89 6.45 -5.85 7.13
CA ASN A 89 7.75 -6.45 6.81
C ASN A 89 7.56 -7.39 5.62
N GLU A 90 8.07 -7.00 4.45
CA GLU A 90 7.84 -7.74 3.21
C GLU A 90 8.55 -9.10 3.19
N ARG A 91 9.62 -9.29 3.99
CA ARG A 91 10.36 -10.55 4.05
C ARG A 91 9.65 -11.60 4.91
N THR A 92 9.09 -11.19 6.05
CA THR A 92 8.43 -12.11 7.00
C THR A 92 6.92 -12.17 6.82
N ASP A 93 6.35 -11.26 6.03
CA ASP A 93 4.91 -11.03 5.88
C ASP A 93 4.21 -10.62 7.19
N GLU A 94 4.97 -10.10 8.16
CA GLU A 94 4.44 -9.62 9.43
C GLU A 94 3.86 -8.20 9.31
N MET A 95 2.76 -7.95 10.02
CA MET A 95 2.09 -6.65 10.06
C MET A 95 2.08 -6.10 11.49
N PHE A 96 2.50 -4.85 11.64
CA PHE A 96 2.47 -4.11 12.90
C PHE A 96 1.57 -2.88 12.75
N PHE A 97 0.76 -2.56 13.74
CA PHE A 97 -0.18 -1.43 13.65
C PHE A 97 0.35 -0.15 14.33
N THR A 98 1.46 -0.25 15.04
CA THR A 98 2.13 0.87 15.69
C THR A 98 3.61 0.53 15.92
N PRO A 99 4.53 1.51 15.92
CA PRO A 99 5.95 1.29 16.23
C PRO A 99 6.21 0.77 17.67
N GLU A 100 5.23 0.85 18.56
CA GLU A 100 5.29 0.32 19.92
C GLU A 100 4.73 -1.11 20.02
N ALA A 101 4.31 -1.72 18.91
CA ALA A 101 3.79 -3.08 18.92
C ALA A 101 4.85 -4.07 19.39
N ASP A 102 4.42 -5.07 20.18
CA ASP A 102 5.31 -6.14 20.64
C ASP A 102 5.97 -6.83 19.44
N GLY A 103 7.30 -7.01 19.52
CA GLY A 103 8.09 -7.65 18.46
C GLY A 103 8.49 -6.73 17.29
N PHE A 104 7.86 -5.57 17.10
CA PHE A 104 8.20 -4.66 15.99
C PHE A 104 9.67 -4.23 16.03
N ALA A 105 10.13 -3.72 17.18
CA ALA A 105 11.49 -3.20 17.32
C ALA A 105 12.57 -4.28 17.15
N GLU A 106 12.25 -5.55 17.44
CA GLU A 106 13.15 -6.68 17.22
C GLU A 106 13.18 -7.05 15.74
N SER A 107 12.00 -7.22 15.12
CA SER A 107 11.85 -7.49 13.68
C SER A 107 12.56 -6.42 12.84
N PHE A 108 12.33 -5.14 13.15
CA PHE A 108 12.97 -4.02 12.46
C PHE A 108 14.50 -4.02 12.61
N LYS A 109 15.03 -4.24 13.82
CA LYS A 109 16.48 -4.31 14.04
C LYS A 109 17.13 -5.46 13.30
N GLU A 110 16.42 -6.59 13.15
CA GLU A 110 16.89 -7.71 12.37
C GLU A 110 17.02 -7.33 10.88
N GLU A 111 15.98 -6.73 10.28
CA GLU A 111 16.01 -6.26 8.89
C GLU A 111 17.11 -5.20 8.68
N GLN A 112 17.20 -4.22 9.59
CA GLN A 112 18.21 -3.17 9.54
C GLN A 112 19.63 -3.75 9.61
N SER A 113 19.86 -4.74 10.46
CA SER A 113 21.17 -5.42 10.55
C SER A 113 21.50 -6.18 9.27
N ARG A 114 20.52 -6.87 8.68
CA ARG A 114 20.66 -7.61 7.42
C ARG A 114 21.00 -6.67 6.25
N LEU A 115 20.38 -5.50 6.18
CA LEU A 115 20.75 -4.48 5.19
C LEU A 115 22.17 -3.99 5.43
N ILE A 116 22.52 -3.60 6.65
CA ILE A 116 23.86 -3.11 6.98
C ILE A 116 24.94 -4.13 6.60
N ASP A 117 24.75 -5.40 6.92
CA ASP A 117 25.67 -6.47 6.58
C ASP A 117 25.81 -6.66 5.06
N ASP A 118 24.73 -6.48 4.30
CA ASP A 118 24.74 -6.58 2.84
C ASP A 118 25.35 -5.35 2.14
N LEU A 119 25.40 -4.22 2.85
CA LEU A 119 26.12 -3.01 2.45
C LEU A 119 27.61 -3.07 2.79
N GLU A 120 28.06 -3.95 3.71
CA GLU A 120 29.49 -4.10 4.01
C GLU A 120 30.26 -4.73 2.83
N PRO A 121 31.47 -4.22 2.53
CA PRO A 121 32.29 -4.80 1.48
C PRO A 121 32.69 -6.20 1.93
N ARG A 122 32.30 -7.22 1.15
CA ARG A 122 32.70 -8.59 1.45
C ARG A 122 34.22 -8.68 1.35
N PRO A 123 34.91 -9.28 2.35
CA PRO A 123 36.32 -9.61 2.16
C PRO A 123 36.41 -10.53 0.94
N THR A 124 37.25 -10.16 -0.02
CA THR A 124 37.62 -11.04 -1.13
C THR A 124 38.17 -12.33 -0.52
N ASP A 125 37.44 -13.43 -0.68
CA ASP A 125 37.90 -14.75 -0.27
C ASP A 125 39.08 -15.12 -1.18
N ASP A 126 40.30 -15.03 -0.65
CA ASP A 126 41.57 -15.40 -1.32
C ASP A 126 41.72 -16.92 -1.48
N SER A 127 40.62 -17.68 -1.52
CA SER A 127 40.62 -19.14 -1.48
C SER A 127 39.60 -19.76 -2.43
N ALA A 128 39.77 -19.58 -3.75
CA ALA A 128 39.72 -20.65 -4.76
C ALA A 128 39.53 -20.09 -6.19
N GLU A 129 40.41 -20.54 -7.10
CA GLU A 129 40.24 -20.66 -8.54
C GLU A 129 39.70 -19.45 -9.32
N THR A 130 40.64 -18.72 -9.94
CA THR A 130 40.55 -18.05 -11.25
C THR A 130 39.13 -17.81 -11.78
N ILE A 131 38.48 -16.77 -11.27
CA ILE A 131 37.64 -15.93 -12.12
C ILE A 131 38.24 -14.55 -12.03
N GLU A 132 38.69 -14.10 -13.20
CA GLU A 132 39.06 -12.76 -13.63
C GLU A 132 38.94 -11.68 -12.55
N ALA A 133 40.05 -10.97 -12.35
CA ALA A 133 40.06 -9.64 -11.73
C ALA A 133 38.76 -8.92 -12.08
N ALA A 134 37.85 -8.81 -11.12
CA ALA A 134 36.66 -8.00 -11.27
C ALA A 134 37.18 -6.59 -11.46
N ALA A 135 37.19 -6.20 -12.73
CA ALA A 135 37.36 -4.84 -13.13
C ALA A 135 36.49 -3.97 -12.23
N ASP A 136 37.03 -2.80 -11.92
CA ASP A 136 36.29 -1.55 -11.86
C ASP A 136 35.41 -1.44 -13.13
N ASP A 137 34.35 -2.27 -13.19
CA ASP A 137 33.24 -2.04 -14.08
C ASP A 137 32.39 -0.97 -13.40
N GLY A 138 31.98 0.06 -14.10
CA GLY A 138 31.25 1.18 -13.51
C GLY A 138 29.84 0.81 -13.02
N ARG A 139 29.63 -0.39 -12.45
CA ARG A 139 28.38 -0.79 -11.79
C ARG A 139 28.39 -0.23 -10.38
N LEU A 140 27.40 0.61 -10.11
CA LEU A 140 27.14 1.14 -8.77
C LEU A 140 26.99 -0.01 -7.77
N THR A 141 27.57 0.16 -6.61
CA THR A 141 27.35 -0.71 -5.46
C THR A 141 26.02 -0.35 -4.78
N ARG A 142 25.43 -1.31 -4.06
CA ARG A 142 24.25 -1.02 -3.21
C ARG A 142 24.51 0.11 -2.23
N ARG A 143 25.75 0.22 -1.71
CA ARG A 143 26.14 1.29 -0.80
C ARG A 143 26.13 2.65 -1.47
N GLU A 144 26.58 2.76 -2.71
CA GLU A 144 26.50 3.99 -3.49
C GLU A 144 25.05 4.40 -3.77
N VAL A 145 24.18 3.45 -4.15
CA VAL A 145 22.75 3.73 -4.36
C VAL A 145 22.09 4.25 -3.09
N VAL A 146 22.35 3.60 -1.95
CA VAL A 146 21.81 4.06 -0.66
C VAL A 146 22.41 5.40 -0.25
N ALA A 147 23.70 5.64 -0.52
CA ALA A 147 24.34 6.93 -0.22
C ALA A 147 23.70 8.09 -0.99
N ASP A 148 23.38 7.86 -2.27
CA ASP A 148 22.69 8.82 -3.12
C ASP A 148 21.27 9.10 -2.62
N GLU A 149 20.47 8.05 -2.38
CA GLU A 149 19.10 8.15 -1.84
C GLU A 149 19.07 8.94 -0.53
N LEU A 150 19.96 8.60 0.41
CA LEU A 150 20.05 9.26 1.71
C LEU A 150 20.74 10.63 1.63
N SER A 151 21.27 11.03 0.46
CA SER A 151 22.04 12.25 0.26
C SER A 151 23.21 12.42 1.26
N VAL A 152 23.92 11.32 1.52
CA VAL A 152 25.08 11.29 2.42
C VAL A 152 26.29 10.61 1.77
N PRO A 153 27.52 10.85 2.25
CA PRO A 153 28.67 10.06 1.82
C PRO A 153 28.49 8.58 2.18
N GLU A 154 28.99 7.66 1.34
CA GLU A 154 28.97 6.20 1.60
C GLU A 154 29.48 5.82 3.00
N SER A 155 30.53 6.50 3.47
CA SER A 155 31.12 6.28 4.80
C SER A 155 30.17 6.61 5.96
N ARG A 156 29.09 7.35 5.69
CA ARG A 156 28.08 7.75 6.68
C ARG A 156 26.80 6.92 6.59
N VAL A 157 26.58 6.13 5.54
CA VAL A 157 25.34 5.35 5.33
C VAL A 157 24.93 4.56 6.58
N LYS A 158 25.83 3.74 7.13
CA LYS A 158 25.56 2.96 8.35
C LYS A 158 25.19 3.84 9.55
N GLN A 159 25.87 4.96 9.71
CA GLN A 159 25.58 5.90 10.79
C GLN A 159 24.25 6.61 10.57
N THR A 160 23.90 6.95 9.33
CA THR A 160 22.62 7.57 8.99
C THR A 160 21.47 6.61 9.25
N LEU A 161 21.59 5.35 8.85
CA LEU A 161 20.53 4.35 9.06
C LEU A 161 20.26 4.04 10.54
N THR A 162 21.30 4.06 11.39
CA THR A 162 21.20 3.72 12.82
C THR A 162 21.21 4.93 13.76
N GLY A 163 21.38 6.13 13.21
CA GLY A 163 21.65 7.36 13.95
C GLY A 163 20.43 8.06 14.56
N PRO A 164 19.26 8.12 13.90
CA PRO A 164 18.07 8.74 14.48
C PRO A 164 17.71 8.09 15.82
N ARG A 165 17.19 8.90 16.75
CA ARG A 165 16.74 8.37 18.05
C ARG A 165 15.34 7.80 18.00
N ASP A 166 14.55 8.29 17.05
CA ASP A 166 13.19 7.85 16.82
C ASP A 166 13.19 6.63 15.90
N LEU A 167 12.39 5.62 16.27
CA LEU A 167 12.34 4.35 15.55
C LEU A 167 11.60 4.48 14.22
N VAL A 168 10.65 5.42 14.12
CA VAL A 168 9.94 5.71 12.86
C VAL A 168 10.89 6.37 11.88
N ASP A 169 11.67 7.36 12.32
CA ASP A 169 12.69 7.99 11.47
C ASP A 169 13.72 6.97 10.96
N GLN A 170 14.16 6.03 11.81
CA GLN A 170 15.06 4.95 11.37
C GLN A 170 14.40 4.03 10.34
N MET A 171 13.12 3.71 10.55
CA MET A 171 12.35 2.85 9.65
C MET A 171 12.13 3.51 8.29
N ASP A 172 11.78 4.79 8.26
CA ASP A 172 11.57 5.52 7.00
C ASP A 172 12.86 5.59 6.17
N LEU A 173 14.01 5.84 6.81
CA LEU A 173 15.32 5.80 6.14
C LEU A 173 15.68 4.39 5.65
N PHE A 174 15.32 3.36 6.42
CA PHE A 174 15.53 1.97 6.04
C PHE A 174 14.66 1.56 4.84
N ASP A 175 13.35 1.83 4.89
CA ASP A 175 12.39 1.50 3.82
C ASP A 175 12.81 2.19 2.50
N GLY A 176 13.17 3.48 2.58
CA GLY A 176 13.69 4.22 1.43
C GLY A 176 14.98 3.63 0.86
N ALA A 177 15.94 3.27 1.71
CA ALA A 177 17.19 2.64 1.26
C ALA A 177 16.95 1.29 0.56
N VAL A 178 16.05 0.45 1.08
CA VAL A 178 15.71 -0.84 0.46
C VAL A 178 15.00 -0.61 -0.88
N GLN A 179 14.00 0.28 -0.93
CA GLN A 179 13.28 0.60 -2.16
C GLN A 179 14.20 1.17 -3.25
N ALA A 180 15.18 2.00 -2.88
CA ALA A 180 16.17 2.52 -3.81
C ALA A 180 17.00 1.38 -4.42
N ILE A 181 17.48 0.42 -3.60
CA ILE A 181 18.20 -0.76 -4.10
C ILE A 181 17.31 -1.61 -5.02
N GLU A 182 16.04 -1.84 -4.64
CA GLU A 182 15.13 -2.70 -5.40
C GLU A 182 14.65 -2.09 -6.72
N SER A 183 14.61 -0.76 -6.79
CA SER A 183 14.18 -0.02 -7.98
C SER A 183 15.34 0.34 -8.92
N HIS A 184 16.59 0.12 -8.50
CA HIS A 184 17.76 0.49 -9.29
C HIS A 184 18.17 -0.63 -10.27
N ASP A 185 18.09 -0.36 -11.57
CA ASP A 185 18.32 -1.35 -12.63
C ASP A 185 19.76 -1.87 -12.69
N ASP A 186 20.74 -1.03 -12.35
CA ASP A 186 22.17 -1.39 -12.43
C ASP A 186 22.73 -2.12 -11.20
N VAL A 187 21.87 -2.41 -10.20
CA VAL A 187 22.29 -3.03 -8.94
C VAL A 187 21.58 -4.34 -8.71
N LYS A 188 22.33 -5.36 -8.30
CA LYS A 188 21.73 -6.63 -7.89
C LYS A 188 21.00 -6.44 -6.55
N LYS A 189 19.68 -6.64 -6.59
CA LYS A 189 18.79 -6.64 -5.41
C LYS A 189 19.36 -7.50 -4.27
N GLY A 190 19.20 -7.03 -3.04
CA GLY A 190 19.44 -7.84 -1.85
C GLY A 190 18.45 -9.00 -1.77
N SER A 191 18.86 -10.12 -1.19
CA SER A 191 17.98 -11.30 -1.03
C SER A 191 17.65 -11.63 0.43
N ASN A 192 18.26 -10.90 1.37
CA ASN A 192 18.30 -11.31 2.78
C ASN A 192 17.66 -10.31 3.73
N TYR A 193 17.09 -9.23 3.23
CA TYR A 193 16.25 -8.25 3.92
C TYR A 193 15.05 -7.91 3.03
N GLY A 194 13.96 -7.44 3.63
CA GLY A 194 12.81 -6.90 2.91
C GLY A 194 12.55 -5.45 3.28
N ALA A 195 11.82 -4.74 2.41
CA ALA A 195 11.32 -3.43 2.74
C ALA A 195 10.43 -3.52 3.99
N MET A 196 10.53 -2.51 4.86
CA MET A 196 9.77 -2.47 6.10
C MET A 196 9.40 -1.03 6.39
N GLY A 197 8.14 -0.68 6.14
CA GLY A 197 7.68 0.69 6.26
C GLY A 197 6.17 0.79 6.29
N TRP A 198 5.69 2.03 6.39
CA TRP A 198 4.26 2.31 6.40
C TRP A 198 3.62 1.96 5.06
N ARG A 199 2.51 1.25 5.14
CA ARG A 199 1.60 0.92 4.05
C ARG A 199 0.20 1.34 4.44
N ASN A 200 -0.57 1.85 3.49
CA ASN A 200 -1.97 2.22 3.74
C ASN A 200 -2.88 1.02 3.49
N ARG A 201 -3.78 0.74 4.44
CA ARG A 201 -4.91 -0.16 4.20
C ARG A 201 -5.93 0.59 3.37
N ALA A 202 -6.20 0.10 2.16
CA ALA A 202 -7.21 0.66 1.29
C ALA A 202 -8.60 0.57 1.94
N ASN A 203 -9.42 1.60 1.72
CA ASN A 203 -10.85 1.54 2.04
C ASN A 203 -11.47 0.35 1.30
N ARG A 204 -12.42 -0.30 1.96
CA ARG A 204 -13.24 -1.32 1.31
C ARG A 204 -14.67 -0.83 1.14
N TRP A 205 -15.32 -1.32 0.09
CA TRP A 205 -16.65 -0.90 -0.33
C TRP A 205 -17.54 -2.11 -0.55
N ALA A 206 -18.80 -1.99 -0.16
CA ALA A 206 -19.88 -2.89 -0.54
C ALA A 206 -21.21 -2.12 -0.61
N VAL A 207 -22.18 -2.63 -1.36
CA VAL A 207 -23.55 -2.11 -1.34
C VAL A 207 -24.11 -2.23 0.07
N SER A 208 -24.71 -1.17 0.61
CA SER A 208 -25.16 -1.15 2.00
C SER A 208 -26.38 -2.05 2.24
N GLU A 209 -26.59 -2.45 3.49
CA GLU A 209 -27.81 -3.18 3.89
C GLU A 209 -29.07 -2.34 3.61
N TYR A 210 -28.97 -1.01 3.73
CA TYR A 210 -30.07 -0.09 3.40
C TYR A 210 -30.45 -0.20 1.92
N ALA A 211 -29.48 -0.18 1.01
CA ALA A 211 -29.73 -0.31 -0.42
C ALA A 211 -30.29 -1.69 -0.79
N VAL A 212 -29.82 -2.75 -0.13
CA VAL A 212 -30.38 -4.10 -0.31
C VAL A 212 -31.84 -4.16 0.14
N MET A 213 -32.16 -3.61 1.32
CA MET A 213 -33.54 -3.58 1.82
C MET A 213 -34.47 -2.73 0.94
N LEU A 214 -33.95 -1.66 0.34
CA LEU A 214 -34.73 -0.76 -0.51
C LEU A 214 -35.14 -1.40 -1.84
N ASP A 215 -34.32 -2.31 -2.38
CA ASP A 215 -34.58 -3.04 -3.63
C ASP A 215 -35.07 -4.50 -3.41
N SER A 216 -35.45 -4.86 -2.17
CA SER A 216 -36.03 -6.17 -1.78
C SER A 216 -37.53 -6.26 -2.02
#